data_AF-A0AB34R5D9-F1
#
_entry.id   AF-A0AB34R5D9-F1
#
_cell.length_a   1.000
_cell.length_b   1.000
_cell.length_c   1.000
_cell.angle_alpha   90.00
_cell.angle_beta   90.00
_cell.angle_gamma   90.00
#
_symmetry.space_group_name_H-M   'P 1'
#
loop_
_entity.id
_entity.type
_entity.pdbx_description
1 polymer ?
#
loop_
_entity_poly.entity_id
_entity_poly.type
_entity_poly.pdbx_seq_one_letter_code
_entity_poly.pdbx_strand_id
1 'polypeptide(L)'
;MKIKREVKLAITALLAVIILIWGINFLKGSSLFESRNVFYGLYDRVDGLKVSSGVVYRGYQVGQVLSISFTGERFDKVLVEFSVKKGLELARNTSAYIQSADLMGSKIINLIPGNAQQLAVNGDTLRTQLEQGLMEQVSNQMLPLKQKAEHLFSSLDSVLSIVQGLFNEDTKQNLANSFRSIDRTLHHLEGASGNLDTLIEGEAGRISQILEHINSITANLEQNNGEISRTLSNFAAISDSIRQANLKQTLLVLQNALSEVDSILIKMNEGRGTLGAFVNNDEFYYNLNQVSENLNRLLVEFRYNPKKFINLSLIDFSSGKKDNMGYGIVIYESENRLSPDAEIYKQNPNLKEVRYKGKYLYIWNTYKKLKSAQRQLDNVMKRYNNAYIVKIDFI
;
A
#
# COMPACT_ATOMS: atom_id res chain seq x y z
N MET A 1 137.95 27.61 8.31
CA MET A 1 137.53 28.01 9.68
C MET A 1 137.03 26.79 10.44
N LYS A 2 137.58 26.47 11.62
CA LYS A 2 137.02 25.41 12.48
C LYS A 2 135.79 25.99 13.18
N ILE A 3 134.60 25.54 12.80
CA ILE A 3 133.34 25.94 13.44
C ILE A 3 133.41 25.48 14.91
N LYS A 4 133.24 26.42 15.85
CA LYS A 4 133.27 26.13 17.29
C LYS A 4 132.11 25.18 17.66
N ARG A 5 132.28 24.36 18.70
CA ARG A 5 131.30 23.30 19.06
C ARG A 5 129.92 23.88 19.39
N GLU A 6 129.89 25.06 19.98
CA GLU A 6 128.70 25.82 20.35
C GLU A 6 127.86 26.20 19.13
N VAL A 7 128.52 26.57 18.02
CA VAL A 7 127.84 26.93 16.77
C VAL A 7 127.21 25.69 16.12
N LYS A 8 127.88 24.53 16.18
CA LYS A 8 127.30 23.27 15.69
C LYS A 8 126.06 22.88 16.48
N LEU A 9 126.10 23.02 17.81
CA LEU A 9 124.98 22.71 18.70
C LEU A 9 123.78 23.63 18.42
N ALA A 10 124.01 24.93 18.22
CA ALA A 10 122.98 25.89 17.87
C ALA A 10 122.31 25.58 16.51
N ILE A 11 123.11 25.21 15.49
CA ILE A 11 122.58 24.83 14.17
C ILE A 11 121.74 23.55 14.25
N THR A 12 122.19 22.54 14.99
CA THR A 12 121.42 21.29 15.17
C THR A 12 120.11 21.54 15.91
N ALA A 13 120.12 22.38 16.96
CA ALA A 13 118.90 22.77 17.66
C ALA A 13 117.93 23.53 16.74
N LEU A 14 118.43 24.45 15.90
CA LEU A 14 117.61 25.20 14.95
C LEU A 14 116.98 24.29 13.88
N LEU A 15 117.76 23.34 13.34
CA LEU A 15 117.27 22.31 12.42
C LEU A 15 116.20 21.43 13.06
N ALA A 16 116.39 21.02 14.33
CA ALA A 16 115.39 20.24 15.05
C ALA A 16 114.07 21.00 15.22
N VAL A 17 114.13 22.30 15.52
CA VAL A 17 112.92 23.15 15.60
C VAL A 17 112.23 23.28 14.25
N ILE A 18 112.98 23.46 13.15
CA ILE A 18 112.41 23.53 11.80
C ILE A 18 111.71 22.20 11.43
N ILE A 19 112.37 21.06 11.69
CA ILE A 19 111.80 19.74 11.44
C ILE A 19 110.58 19.49 12.32
N LEU A 20 110.60 19.94 13.58
CA LEU A 20 109.45 19.83 14.48
C LEU A 20 108.25 20.63 13.98
N ILE A 21 108.45 21.90 13.61
CA ILE A 21 107.40 22.75 13.05
C ILE A 21 106.83 22.13 11.76
N TRP A 22 107.71 21.65 10.89
CA TRP A 22 107.32 20.97 9.66
C TRP A 22 106.54 19.67 9.94
N GLY A 23 107.01 18.85 10.88
CA GLY A 23 106.36 17.60 11.30
C GLY A 23 104.98 17.82 11.93
N ILE A 24 104.82 18.85 12.77
CA ILE A 24 103.52 19.23 13.34
C ILE A 24 102.54 19.63 12.23
N ASN A 25 102.97 20.43 11.26
CA ASN A 25 102.12 20.82 10.12
C ASN A 25 101.79 19.63 9.20
N PHE A 26 102.73 18.67 9.04
CA PHE A 26 102.48 17.45 8.29
C PHE A 26 101.44 16.54 8.98
N LEU A 27 101.55 16.35 10.31
CA LEU A 27 100.62 15.55 11.10
C LEU A 27 99.20 16.15 11.16
N LYS A 28 99.05 17.47 11.02
CA LYS A 28 97.75 18.14 10.90
C LYS A 28 97.07 17.93 9.55
N GLY A 29 97.71 17.26 8.59
CA GLY A 29 97.16 17.04 7.25
C GLY A 29 97.10 18.30 6.39
N SER A 30 97.76 19.38 6.79
CA SER A 30 97.94 20.56 5.95
C SER A 30 99.09 20.31 4.98
N SER A 31 98.77 19.83 3.78
CA SER A 31 99.71 19.78 2.67
C SER A 31 100.13 21.22 2.32
N LEU A 32 101.32 21.65 2.75
CA LEU A 32 101.83 23.02 2.56
C LEU A 32 102.00 23.44 1.07
N PHE A 33 101.82 22.51 0.12
CA PHE A 33 102.09 22.70 -1.31
C PHE A 33 100.97 22.24 -2.26
N GLU A 34 99.79 21.85 -1.77
CA GLU A 34 98.65 21.56 -2.66
C GLU A 34 97.72 22.76 -2.78
N SER A 35 97.50 23.24 -4.01
CA SER A 35 96.44 24.21 -4.27
C SER A 35 95.08 23.54 -4.06
N ARG A 36 94.27 24.06 -3.14
CA ARG A 36 92.91 23.59 -2.85
C ARG A 36 91.91 24.71 -3.07
N ASN A 37 90.69 24.36 -3.50
CA ASN A 37 89.57 25.29 -3.50
C ASN A 37 88.93 25.27 -2.13
N VAL A 38 88.56 26.43 -1.60
CA VAL A 38 87.88 26.61 -0.33
C VAL A 38 86.42 26.96 -0.61
N PHE A 39 85.51 26.31 0.11
CA PHE A 39 84.08 26.58 0.06
C PHE A 39 83.55 26.75 1.47
N TYR A 40 82.40 27.41 1.57
CA TYR A 40 81.74 27.67 2.83
C TYR A 40 80.39 26.97 2.89
N GLY A 41 79.97 26.59 4.09
CA GLY A 41 78.63 26.12 4.37
C GLY A 41 78.09 26.78 5.63
N LEU A 42 76.85 27.26 5.57
CA LEU A 42 76.16 27.85 6.72
C LEU A 42 75.17 26.85 7.30
N TYR A 43 75.36 26.44 8.55
CA TYR A 43 74.52 25.44 9.23
C TYR A 43 73.92 26.02 10.50
N ASP A 44 72.74 25.56 10.90
CA ASP A 44 72.17 25.91 12.21
C ASP A 44 72.92 25.21 13.36
N ARG A 45 73.45 24.01 13.10
CA ARG A 45 74.29 23.22 14.01
C ARG A 45 75.17 22.24 13.22
N VAL A 46 76.25 21.74 13.85
CA VAL A 46 77.22 20.85 13.19
C VAL A 46 77.43 19.50 13.90
N ASP A 47 76.74 19.26 15.02
CA ASP A 47 76.53 17.95 15.69
C ASP A 47 77.74 17.01 15.74
N GLY A 48 78.92 17.52 16.15
CA GLY A 48 80.14 16.73 16.31
C GLY A 48 81.12 16.78 15.14
N LEU A 49 80.88 17.61 14.12
CA LEU A 49 81.88 17.96 13.11
C LEU A 49 83.09 18.64 13.75
N LYS A 50 84.28 18.24 13.35
CA LYS A 50 85.54 18.76 13.87
C LYS A 50 86.37 19.37 12.75
N VAL A 51 87.30 20.24 13.13
CA VAL A 51 88.39 20.64 12.24
C VAL A 51 89.15 19.38 11.81
N SER A 52 89.56 19.32 10.54
CA SER A 52 90.15 18.14 9.89
C SER A 52 89.20 16.98 9.61
N SER A 53 87.89 17.09 9.90
CA SER A 53 86.89 16.12 9.40
C SER A 53 86.96 16.03 7.87
N GLY A 54 86.81 14.83 7.33
CA GLY A 54 86.86 14.60 5.89
C GLY A 54 85.72 15.28 5.13
N VAL A 55 86.02 15.77 3.93
CA VAL A 55 85.03 16.16 2.92
C VAL A 55 85.02 15.08 1.86
N VAL A 56 83.86 14.49 1.64
CA VAL A 56 83.65 13.33 0.79
C VAL A 56 82.78 13.72 -0.39
N TYR A 57 83.09 13.19 -1.56
CA TYR A 57 82.28 13.30 -2.76
C TYR A 57 82.13 11.91 -3.36
N ARG A 58 80.88 11.45 -3.55
CA ARG A 58 80.57 10.09 -4.04
C ARG A 58 81.31 8.97 -3.27
N GLY A 59 81.42 9.11 -1.95
CA GLY A 59 82.08 8.12 -1.08
C GLY A 59 83.60 8.19 -1.04
N TYR A 60 84.25 9.06 -1.82
CA TYR A 60 85.70 9.26 -1.78
C TYR A 60 86.08 10.58 -1.10
N GLN A 61 87.11 10.58 -0.26
CA GLN A 61 87.57 11.79 0.43
C GLN A 61 88.29 12.72 -0.56
N VAL A 62 87.70 13.89 -0.79
CA VAL A 62 88.19 14.92 -1.73
C VAL A 62 88.69 16.16 -1.02
N GLY A 63 88.63 16.21 0.31
CA GLY A 63 88.96 17.41 1.06
C GLY A 63 88.90 17.25 2.57
N GLN A 64 88.94 18.37 3.28
CA GLN A 64 88.84 18.41 4.74
C GLN A 64 88.28 19.75 5.24
N VAL A 65 87.63 19.72 6.39
CA VAL A 65 87.18 20.90 7.13
C VAL A 65 88.39 21.67 7.65
N LEU A 66 88.45 22.96 7.33
CA LEU A 66 89.54 23.86 7.70
C LEU A 66 89.23 24.60 9.00
N SER A 67 88.03 25.17 9.10
CA SER A 67 87.62 25.96 10.26
C SER A 67 86.12 25.84 10.50
N ILE A 68 85.72 26.02 11.77
CA ILE A 68 84.33 26.05 12.19
C ILE A 68 84.20 27.25 13.11
N SER A 69 83.38 28.22 12.73
CA SER A 69 83.20 29.49 13.46
C SER A 69 81.72 29.80 13.60
N PHE A 70 81.33 30.39 14.73
CA PHE A 70 79.99 30.94 14.85
C PHE A 70 79.87 32.24 14.05
N THR A 71 78.70 32.47 13.47
CA THR A 71 78.37 33.67 12.70
C THR A 71 76.96 34.15 13.03
N GLY A 72 76.66 35.41 12.69
CA GLY A 72 75.42 36.11 13.06
C GLY A 72 75.56 36.90 14.36
N GLU A 73 74.69 37.91 14.55
CA GLU A 73 74.73 38.81 15.71
C GLU A 73 74.50 38.09 17.05
N ARG A 74 73.83 36.93 17.01
CA ARG A 74 73.50 36.12 18.19
C ARG A 74 74.20 34.76 18.20
N PHE A 75 75.20 34.56 17.34
CA PHE A 75 75.88 33.26 17.17
C PHE A 75 74.89 32.11 16.87
N ASP A 76 73.83 32.42 16.13
CA ASP A 76 72.73 31.51 15.81
C ASP A 76 73.07 30.53 14.67
N LYS A 77 74.18 30.75 13.97
CA LYS A 77 74.63 29.91 12.87
C LYS A 77 76.11 29.57 12.97
N VAL A 78 76.47 28.47 12.33
CA VAL A 78 77.83 27.97 12.24
C VAL A 78 78.29 28.05 10.79
N LEU A 79 79.32 28.87 10.56
CA LEU A 79 80.04 28.93 9.30
C LEU A 79 81.13 27.85 9.32
N VAL A 80 81.03 26.91 8.38
CA VAL A 80 82.02 25.85 8.19
C VAL A 80 82.79 26.15 6.92
N GLU A 81 84.10 26.28 7.06
CA GLU A 81 85.04 26.43 5.96
C GLU A 81 85.67 25.06 5.66
N PHE A 82 85.64 24.64 4.40
CA PHE A 82 86.21 23.37 4.01
C PHE A 82 86.91 23.45 2.66
N SER A 83 87.99 22.68 2.54
CA SER A 83 88.79 22.58 1.34
C SER A 83 88.37 21.40 0.48
N VAL A 84 88.50 21.54 -0.83
CA VAL A 84 88.28 20.51 -1.83
C VAL A 84 89.47 20.51 -2.79
N LYS A 85 89.93 19.31 -3.19
CA LYS A 85 91.07 19.12 -4.08
C LYS A 85 90.83 19.83 -5.43
N LYS A 86 91.81 20.61 -5.87
CA LYS A 86 91.75 21.31 -7.16
C LYS A 86 91.67 20.30 -8.31
N GLY A 87 90.70 20.48 -9.20
CA GLY A 87 90.35 19.55 -10.28
C GLY A 87 88.98 18.88 -10.12
N LEU A 88 88.36 18.95 -8.93
CA LEU A 88 86.96 18.58 -8.76
C LEU A 88 86.07 19.79 -9.08
N GLU A 89 85.30 19.68 -10.16
CA GLU A 89 84.30 20.68 -10.54
C GLU A 89 82.99 20.39 -9.79
N LEU A 90 82.50 21.40 -9.07
CA LEU A 90 81.24 21.34 -8.34
C LEU A 90 80.24 22.24 -9.04
N ALA A 91 79.03 21.74 -9.30
CA ALA A 91 77.92 22.59 -9.73
C ALA A 91 77.56 23.60 -8.63
N ARG A 92 77.07 24.79 -9.00
CA ARG A 92 76.66 25.84 -8.05
C ARG A 92 75.55 25.40 -7.08
N ASN A 93 74.73 24.44 -7.49
CA ASN A 93 73.70 23.83 -6.63
C ASN A 93 74.15 22.52 -5.96
N THR A 94 75.46 22.24 -5.93
CA THR A 94 76.03 21.20 -5.05
C THR A 94 75.66 21.51 -3.61
N SER A 95 75.25 20.47 -2.89
CA SER A 95 74.86 20.58 -1.49
C SER A 95 75.89 19.88 -0.60
N ALA A 96 76.33 20.56 0.44
CA ALA A 96 77.24 20.06 1.46
C ALA A 96 76.43 19.53 2.67
N TYR A 97 76.29 18.21 2.76
CA TYR A 97 75.57 17.55 3.83
C TYR A 97 76.50 17.21 4.99
N ILE A 98 76.16 17.60 6.21
CA ILE A 98 76.82 17.03 7.39
C ILE A 98 76.13 15.70 7.69
N GLN A 99 76.88 14.61 7.56
CA GLN A 99 76.40 13.25 7.81
C GLN A 99 77.30 12.49 8.77
N SER A 100 76.78 11.40 9.32
CA SER A 100 77.56 10.50 10.17
C SER A 100 78.55 9.71 9.32
N ALA A 101 79.83 9.76 9.69
CA ALA A 101 80.88 8.96 9.06
C ALA A 101 80.87 7.51 9.59
N ASP A 102 80.51 7.34 10.86
CA ASP A 102 80.50 6.09 11.57
C ASP A 102 79.35 6.04 12.60
N LEU A 103 79.17 4.88 13.22
CA LEU A 103 78.18 4.67 14.29
C LEU A 103 78.59 5.29 15.63
N MET A 104 79.84 5.76 15.76
CA MET A 104 80.38 6.36 16.99
C MET A 104 80.11 7.87 17.06
N GLY A 105 79.44 8.44 16.05
CA GLY A 105 79.01 9.83 16.04
C GLY A 105 80.01 10.79 15.40
N SER A 106 81.07 10.30 14.75
CA SER A 106 81.96 11.16 13.95
C SER A 106 81.19 11.74 12.76
N LYS A 107 81.41 13.02 12.45
CA LYS A 107 80.78 13.68 11.30
C LYS A 107 81.78 14.01 10.19
N ILE A 108 81.28 13.95 8.96
CA ILE A 108 81.96 14.37 7.73
C ILE A 108 81.04 15.27 6.91
N ILE A 109 81.62 16.01 5.98
CA ILE A 109 80.85 16.71 4.95
C ILE A 109 80.75 15.82 3.72
N ASN A 110 79.54 15.48 3.28
CA ASN A 110 79.28 14.77 2.04
C ASN A 110 78.73 15.74 0.99
N LEU A 111 79.45 15.89 -0.10
CA LEU A 111 79.10 16.74 -1.22
C LEU A 111 78.18 15.94 -2.16
N ILE A 112 76.93 16.36 -2.25
CA ILE A 112 75.96 15.80 -3.19
C ILE A 112 75.97 16.66 -4.46
N PRO A 113 76.31 16.08 -5.63
CA PRO A 113 76.39 16.82 -6.88
C PRO A 113 75.03 17.39 -7.25
N GLY A 114 75.03 18.66 -7.62
CA GLY A 114 73.89 19.28 -8.29
C GLY A 114 73.93 19.11 -9.81
N ASN A 115 72.89 19.61 -10.48
CA ASN A 115 72.70 19.55 -11.93
C ASN A 115 72.78 20.93 -12.62
N ALA A 116 73.18 21.99 -11.93
CA ALA A 116 73.31 23.31 -12.53
C ALA A 116 74.47 23.36 -13.53
N GLN A 117 74.26 24.05 -14.66
CA GLN A 117 75.32 24.27 -15.66
C GLN A 117 76.41 25.22 -15.18
N GLN A 118 76.10 26.09 -14.20
CA GLN A 118 77.08 26.99 -13.61
C GLN A 118 77.89 26.26 -12.54
N LEU A 119 79.21 26.39 -12.61
CA LEU A 119 80.14 25.85 -11.60
C LEU A 119 80.26 26.78 -10.40
N ALA A 120 80.46 26.20 -9.22
CA ALA A 120 80.82 26.90 -8.00
C ALA A 120 82.28 27.35 -8.07
N VAL A 121 82.56 28.57 -7.63
CA VAL A 121 83.91 29.14 -7.63
C VAL A 121 84.52 29.13 -6.23
N ASN A 122 85.85 29.21 -6.16
CA ASN A 122 86.58 29.29 -4.90
C ASN A 122 86.04 30.47 -4.05
N GLY A 123 85.66 30.19 -2.81
CA GLY A 123 85.05 31.14 -1.89
C GLY A 123 83.51 31.15 -1.89
N ASP A 124 82.85 30.41 -2.78
CA ASP A 124 81.39 30.31 -2.77
C ASP A 124 80.87 29.60 -1.52
N THR A 125 79.68 30.02 -1.07
CA THR A 125 78.91 29.31 -0.05
C THR A 125 77.98 28.30 -0.71
N LEU A 126 78.17 27.01 -0.43
CA LEU A 126 77.34 25.94 -0.96
C LEU A 126 76.02 25.81 -0.17
N ARG A 127 75.03 25.15 -0.80
CA ARG A 127 73.80 24.78 -0.10
C ARG A 127 74.13 23.79 0.99
N THR A 128 73.48 23.91 2.14
CA THR A 128 73.76 23.09 3.31
C THR A 128 72.52 22.32 3.72
N GLN A 129 72.74 21.12 4.24
CA GLN A 129 71.71 20.35 4.92
C GLN A 129 72.37 19.48 5.98
N LEU A 130 71.65 19.20 7.05
CA LEU A 130 72.08 18.29 8.10
C LEU A 130 71.30 16.99 7.95
N GLU A 131 72.00 15.86 7.93
CA GLU A 131 71.35 14.55 7.99
C GLU A 131 70.85 14.28 9.42
N GLN A 132 69.63 13.77 9.54
CA GLN A 132 69.11 13.28 10.82
C GLN A 132 70.02 12.16 11.34
N GLY A 133 70.39 12.21 12.61
CA GLY A 133 71.23 11.17 13.23
C GLY A 133 70.50 9.81 13.27
N LEU A 134 71.26 8.71 13.30
CA LEU A 134 70.70 7.36 13.36
C LEU A 134 69.74 7.18 14.54
N MET A 135 70.05 7.75 15.70
CA MET A 135 69.19 7.68 16.89
C MET A 135 67.84 8.39 16.66
N GLU A 136 67.85 9.54 15.99
CA GLU A 136 66.63 10.29 15.65
C GLU A 136 65.80 9.52 14.61
N GLN A 137 66.45 8.94 13.59
CA GLN A 137 65.79 8.09 12.60
C GLN A 137 65.15 6.85 13.25
N VAL A 138 65.88 6.15 14.13
CA VAL A 138 65.36 4.99 14.87
C VAL A 138 64.22 5.40 15.79
N SER A 139 64.34 6.51 16.52
CA SER A 139 63.28 7.04 17.39
C SER A 139 62.01 7.34 16.58
N ASN A 140 62.13 8.01 15.43
CA ASN A 140 61.02 8.31 14.54
C ASN A 140 60.37 7.05 13.95
N GLN A 141 61.15 6.00 13.66
CA GLN A 141 60.63 4.71 13.19
C GLN A 141 59.99 3.86 14.30
N MET A 142 60.47 4.00 15.55
CA MET A 142 59.94 3.31 16.73
C MET A 142 58.67 3.96 17.29
N LEU A 143 58.44 5.25 17.03
CA LEU A 143 57.27 5.97 17.51
C LEU A 143 55.93 5.35 17.02
N PRO A 144 55.76 4.98 15.74
CA PRO A 144 54.59 4.23 15.29
C PRO A 144 54.41 2.88 16.01
N LEU A 145 55.50 2.19 16.35
CA LEU A 145 55.44 0.93 17.10
C LEU A 145 54.93 1.14 18.51
N LYS A 146 55.41 2.19 19.20
CA LYS A 146 54.89 2.60 20.52
C LYS A 146 53.39 2.87 20.45
N GLN A 147 52.94 3.66 19.48
CA GLN A 147 51.52 3.98 19.31
C GLN A 147 50.68 2.73 19.03
N LYS A 148 51.15 1.83 18.15
CA LYS A 148 50.48 0.55 17.91
C LYS A 148 50.38 -0.29 19.17
N ALA A 149 51.44 -0.34 19.99
CA ALA A 149 51.41 -1.05 21.26
C ALA A 149 50.38 -0.45 22.23
N GLU A 150 50.33 0.88 22.38
CA GLU A 150 49.33 1.56 23.21
C GLU A 150 47.89 1.26 22.75
N HIS A 151 47.64 1.27 21.44
CA HIS A 151 46.35 0.89 20.88
C HIS A 151 45.98 -0.58 21.13
N LEU A 152 46.96 -1.50 21.05
CA LEU A 152 46.74 -2.91 21.37
C LEU A 152 46.36 -3.07 22.84
N PHE A 153 47.04 -2.40 23.77
CA PHE A 153 46.68 -2.45 25.20
C PHE A 153 45.26 -1.92 25.45
N SER A 154 44.89 -0.79 24.85
CA SER A 154 43.52 -0.26 24.95
C SER A 154 42.45 -1.20 24.38
N SER A 155 42.78 -1.90 23.28
CA SER A 155 41.89 -2.90 22.69
C SER A 155 41.72 -4.11 23.62
N LEU A 156 42.80 -4.55 24.26
CA LEU A 156 42.76 -5.63 25.26
C LEU A 156 41.92 -5.25 26.48
N ASP A 157 42.06 -4.02 27.00
CA ASP A 157 41.23 -3.53 28.11
C ASP A 157 39.74 -3.55 27.75
N SER A 158 39.41 -3.16 26.52
CA SER A 158 38.03 -3.18 26.01
C SER A 158 37.47 -4.60 25.93
N VAL A 159 38.25 -5.55 25.41
CA VAL A 159 37.85 -6.97 25.35
C VAL A 159 37.68 -7.54 26.76
N LEU A 160 38.61 -7.26 27.67
CA LEU A 160 38.51 -7.70 29.07
C LEU A 160 37.28 -7.11 29.76
N SER A 161 36.93 -5.85 29.51
CA SER A 161 35.72 -5.22 30.04
C SER A 161 34.44 -5.88 29.50
N ILE A 162 34.39 -6.24 28.21
CA ILE A 162 33.25 -6.95 27.62
C ILE A 162 33.12 -8.34 28.25
N VAL A 163 34.23 -9.08 28.37
CA VAL A 163 34.24 -10.40 28.99
C VAL A 163 33.78 -10.31 30.44
N GLN A 164 34.30 -9.38 31.24
CA GLN A 164 33.83 -9.14 32.61
C GLN A 164 32.33 -8.81 32.66
N GLY A 165 31.83 -8.01 31.71
CA GLY A 165 30.40 -7.72 31.57
C GLY A 165 29.55 -8.95 31.27
N LEU A 166 30.06 -9.91 30.49
CA LEU A 166 29.37 -11.18 30.22
C LEU A 166 29.34 -12.13 31.43
N PHE A 167 30.32 -12.00 32.34
CA PHE A 167 30.38 -12.81 33.56
C PHE A 167 29.57 -12.22 34.72
N ASN A 168 28.96 -11.03 34.57
CA ASN A 168 28.07 -10.48 35.58
C ASN A 168 26.78 -11.33 35.69
N GLU A 169 26.21 -11.34 36.89
CA GLU A 169 25.07 -12.22 37.18
C GLU A 169 23.81 -11.79 36.41
N ASP A 170 23.66 -10.48 36.16
CA ASP A 170 22.55 -9.91 35.39
C ASP A 170 22.55 -10.37 33.92
N THR A 171 23.71 -10.39 33.25
CA THR A 171 23.82 -10.82 31.84
C THR A 171 23.62 -12.32 31.71
N LYS A 172 24.14 -13.12 32.65
CA LYS A 172 23.84 -14.56 32.69
C LYS A 172 22.34 -14.80 32.86
N GLN A 173 21.69 -14.06 33.76
CA GLN A 173 20.25 -14.18 33.98
C GLN A 173 19.44 -13.73 32.75
N ASN A 174 19.82 -12.60 32.13
CA ASN A 174 19.17 -12.10 30.92
C ASN A 174 19.34 -13.08 29.75
N LEU A 175 20.54 -13.64 29.55
CA LEU A 175 20.80 -14.63 28.52
C LEU A 175 19.97 -15.91 28.76
N ALA A 176 19.91 -16.39 30.00
CA ALA A 176 19.06 -17.52 30.37
C ALA A 176 17.56 -17.22 30.13
N ASN A 177 17.11 -16.00 30.44
CA ASN A 177 15.74 -15.55 30.15
C ASN A 177 15.46 -15.47 28.64
N SER A 178 16.42 -15.04 27.83
CA SER A 178 16.33 -15.03 26.37
C SER A 178 16.19 -16.44 25.82
N PHE A 179 17.01 -17.40 26.29
CA PHE A 179 16.87 -18.81 25.89
C PHE A 179 15.50 -19.40 26.25
N ARG A 180 14.99 -19.13 27.46
CA ARG A 180 13.62 -19.55 27.84
C ARG A 180 12.54 -18.88 26.98
N SER A 181 12.77 -17.67 26.50
CA SER A 181 11.82 -16.96 25.63
C SER A 181 11.83 -17.51 24.20
N ILE A 182 13.02 -17.87 23.69
CA ILE A 182 13.17 -18.56 22.41
C ILE A 182 12.49 -19.93 22.47
N ASP A 183 12.75 -20.72 23.52
CA ASP A 183 12.13 -22.04 23.72
C ASP A 183 10.59 -21.98 23.74
N ARG A 184 10.03 -21.02 24.46
CA ARG A 184 8.58 -20.77 24.50
C ARG A 184 8.02 -20.34 23.14
N THR A 185 8.78 -19.52 22.41
CA THR A 185 8.39 -19.08 21.05
C THR A 185 8.36 -20.28 20.10
N LEU A 186 9.36 -21.16 20.18
CA LEU A 186 9.42 -22.38 19.38
C LEU A 186 8.22 -23.30 19.68
N HIS A 187 7.87 -23.49 20.95
CA HIS A 187 6.66 -24.24 21.34
C HIS A 187 5.36 -23.60 20.83
N HIS A 188 5.24 -22.27 20.88
CA HIS A 188 4.07 -21.58 20.31
C HIS A 188 3.99 -21.73 18.79
N LEU A 189 5.13 -21.68 18.09
CA LEU A 189 5.19 -21.89 16.65
C LEU A 189 4.84 -23.33 16.27
N GLU A 190 5.32 -24.31 17.03
CA GLU A 190 4.94 -25.73 16.84
C GLU A 190 3.43 -25.92 17.02
N GLY A 191 2.85 -25.38 18.09
CA GLY A 191 1.40 -25.43 18.33
C GLY A 191 0.59 -24.68 17.27
N ALA A 192 1.06 -23.52 16.80
CA ALA A 192 0.41 -22.76 15.73
C ALA A 192 0.48 -23.51 14.39
N SER A 193 1.60 -24.16 14.09
CA SER A 193 1.75 -25.00 12.89
C SER A 193 0.78 -26.17 12.91
N GLY A 194 0.67 -26.87 14.05
CA GLY A 194 -0.31 -27.97 14.18
C GLY A 194 -1.77 -27.51 14.08
N ASN A 195 -2.10 -26.33 14.62
CA ASN A 195 -3.43 -25.75 14.47
C ASN A 195 -3.72 -25.29 13.03
N LEU A 196 -2.71 -24.82 12.30
CA LEU A 196 -2.84 -24.49 10.88
C LEU A 196 -3.06 -25.74 10.03
N ASP A 197 -2.31 -26.82 10.29
CA ASP A 197 -2.50 -28.09 9.58
C ASP A 197 -3.92 -28.62 9.78
N THR A 198 -4.43 -28.62 11.02
CA THR A 198 -5.81 -29.05 11.32
C THR A 198 -6.88 -28.14 10.70
N LEU A 199 -6.66 -26.82 10.64
CA LEU A 199 -7.58 -25.89 9.98
C LEU A 199 -7.60 -26.08 8.46
N ILE A 200 -6.43 -26.29 7.85
CA ILE A 200 -6.31 -26.55 6.41
C ILE A 200 -6.97 -27.88 6.05
N GLU A 201 -6.73 -28.94 6.81
CA GLU A 201 -7.37 -30.24 6.59
C GLU A 201 -8.88 -30.20 6.82
N GLY A 202 -9.36 -29.49 7.85
CA GLY A 202 -10.78 -29.39 8.18
C GLY A 202 -11.60 -28.50 7.25
N GLU A 203 -11.04 -27.38 6.79
CA GLU A 203 -11.75 -26.38 5.98
C GLU A 203 -11.56 -26.56 4.47
N ALA A 204 -10.62 -27.41 4.02
CA ALA A 204 -10.45 -27.72 2.59
C ALA A 204 -11.76 -28.16 1.91
N GLY A 205 -12.59 -28.94 2.62
CA GLY A 205 -13.91 -29.36 2.14
C GLY A 205 -14.90 -28.21 2.00
N ARG A 206 -14.96 -27.32 3.00
CA ARG A 206 -15.84 -26.12 2.98
C ARG A 206 -15.43 -25.12 1.92
N ILE A 207 -14.13 -24.87 1.77
CA ILE A 207 -13.59 -24.00 0.72
C ILE A 207 -13.94 -24.56 -0.66
N SER A 208 -13.80 -25.87 -0.85
CA SER A 208 -14.18 -26.53 -2.11
C SER A 208 -15.67 -26.35 -2.42
N GLN A 209 -16.55 -26.51 -1.42
CA GLN A 209 -17.99 -26.27 -1.57
C GLN A 209 -18.32 -24.81 -1.89
N ILE A 210 -17.64 -23.85 -1.27
CA ILE A 210 -17.82 -22.42 -1.57
C ILE A 210 -17.43 -22.13 -3.02
N LEU A 211 -16.29 -22.67 -3.47
CA LEU A 211 -15.85 -22.51 -4.85
C LEU A 211 -16.83 -23.15 -5.84
N GLU A 212 -17.39 -24.30 -5.51
CA GLU A 212 -18.44 -24.95 -6.31
C GLU A 212 -19.72 -24.09 -6.40
N HIS A 213 -20.16 -23.51 -5.29
CA HIS A 213 -21.29 -22.57 -5.27
C HIS A 213 -21.01 -21.30 -6.08
N ILE A 214 -19.81 -20.73 -5.97
CA ILE A 214 -19.40 -19.56 -6.76
C ILE A 214 -19.42 -19.90 -8.25
N ASN A 215 -18.89 -21.06 -8.64
CA ASN A 215 -18.93 -21.53 -10.03
C ASN A 215 -20.37 -21.73 -10.51
N SER A 216 -21.24 -22.30 -9.69
CA SER A 216 -22.66 -22.49 -10.00
C SER A 216 -23.42 -21.17 -10.15
N ILE A 217 -23.19 -20.19 -9.26
CA ILE A 217 -23.79 -18.86 -9.34
C ILE A 217 -23.30 -18.16 -10.61
N THR A 218 -22.00 -18.23 -10.89
CA THR A 218 -21.41 -17.59 -12.07
C THR A 218 -21.95 -18.20 -13.36
N ALA A 219 -22.05 -19.53 -13.45
CA ALA A 219 -22.67 -20.22 -14.58
C ALA A 219 -24.15 -19.88 -14.75
N ASN A 220 -24.91 -19.82 -13.65
CA ASN A 220 -26.32 -19.39 -13.69
C ASN A 220 -26.46 -17.94 -14.16
N LEU A 221 -25.59 -17.02 -13.71
CA LEU A 221 -25.60 -15.63 -14.17
C LEU A 221 -25.26 -15.52 -15.66
N GLU A 222 -24.25 -16.27 -16.13
CA GLU A 222 -23.88 -16.32 -17.54
C GLU A 222 -25.04 -16.84 -18.40
N GLN A 223 -25.66 -17.95 -17.99
CA GLN A 223 -26.78 -18.56 -18.70
C GLN A 223 -28.03 -17.66 -18.74
N ASN A 224 -28.28 -16.88 -17.69
CA ASN A 224 -29.45 -16.00 -17.59
C ASN A 224 -29.19 -14.56 -18.06
N ASN A 225 -27.98 -14.25 -18.53
CA ASN A 225 -27.61 -12.88 -18.92
C ASN A 225 -28.55 -12.28 -19.99
N GLY A 226 -29.06 -13.12 -20.90
CA GLY A 226 -30.05 -12.70 -21.90
C GLY A 226 -31.42 -12.32 -21.32
N GLU A 227 -31.91 -13.07 -20.33
CA GLU A 227 -33.17 -12.78 -19.62
C GLU A 227 -33.04 -11.54 -18.73
N ILE A 228 -31.90 -11.39 -18.04
CA ILE A 228 -31.58 -10.21 -17.24
C ILE A 228 -31.52 -8.98 -18.13
N SER A 229 -30.79 -9.05 -19.25
CA SER A 229 -30.70 -7.95 -20.22
C SER A 229 -32.07 -7.57 -20.79
N ARG A 230 -32.92 -8.56 -21.08
CA ARG A 230 -34.29 -8.31 -21.55
C ARG A 230 -35.16 -7.66 -20.48
N THR A 231 -35.04 -8.09 -19.23
CA THR A 231 -35.77 -7.49 -18.10
C THR A 231 -35.33 -6.05 -17.87
N LEU A 232 -34.03 -5.78 -17.92
CA LEU A 232 -33.48 -4.42 -17.82
C LEU A 232 -33.96 -3.54 -18.98
N SER A 233 -34.00 -4.07 -20.20
CA SER A 233 -34.54 -3.37 -21.37
C SER A 233 -36.03 -3.07 -21.23
N ASN A 234 -36.83 -4.04 -20.76
CA ASN A 234 -38.25 -3.84 -20.48
C ASN A 234 -38.48 -2.79 -19.40
N PHE A 235 -37.66 -2.79 -18.34
CA PHE A 235 -37.73 -1.79 -17.29
C PHE A 235 -37.37 -0.40 -17.81
N ALA A 236 -36.35 -0.28 -18.65
CA ALA A 236 -36.02 0.96 -19.33
C ALA A 236 -37.19 1.45 -20.21
N ALA A 237 -37.83 0.56 -20.99
CA ALA A 237 -38.98 0.89 -21.82
C ALA A 237 -40.21 1.35 -21.00
N ILE A 238 -40.48 0.71 -19.86
CA ILE A 238 -41.55 1.13 -18.93
C ILE A 238 -41.21 2.50 -18.34
N SER A 239 -39.97 2.70 -17.89
CA SER A 239 -39.50 3.98 -17.35
C SER A 239 -39.65 5.11 -18.37
N ASP A 240 -39.28 4.85 -19.63
CA ASP A 240 -39.48 5.76 -20.76
C ASP A 240 -40.97 6.04 -21.01
N SER A 241 -41.82 5.01 -20.99
CA SER A 241 -43.27 5.14 -21.16
C SER A 241 -43.90 5.98 -20.06
N ILE A 242 -43.47 5.82 -18.80
CA ILE A 242 -43.92 6.63 -17.66
C ILE A 242 -43.46 8.08 -17.82
N ARG A 243 -42.23 8.32 -18.29
CA ARG A 243 -41.72 9.67 -18.56
C ARG A 243 -42.51 10.37 -19.65
N GLN A 244 -42.93 9.64 -20.68
CA GLN A 244 -43.71 10.14 -21.81
C GLN A 244 -45.21 10.27 -21.49
N ALA A 245 -45.70 9.59 -20.46
CA ALA A 245 -47.09 9.71 -20.04
C ALA A 245 -47.36 11.11 -19.50
N ASN A 246 -48.39 11.76 -20.05
CA ASN A 246 -48.85 13.10 -19.64
C ASN A 246 -49.62 13.08 -18.31
N LEU A 247 -49.07 12.40 -17.29
CA LEU A 247 -49.70 12.21 -15.97
C LEU A 247 -50.06 13.54 -15.32
N LYS A 248 -49.26 14.58 -15.53
CA LYS A 248 -49.58 15.94 -15.08
C LYS A 248 -50.89 16.46 -15.68
N GLN A 249 -51.11 16.25 -16.98
CA GLN A 249 -52.35 16.66 -17.64
C GLN A 249 -53.54 15.82 -17.18
N THR A 250 -53.37 14.50 -17.01
CA THR A 250 -54.41 13.61 -16.48
C THR A 250 -54.82 14.02 -15.06
N LEU A 251 -53.84 14.35 -14.20
CA LEU A 251 -54.10 14.81 -12.85
C LEU A 251 -54.83 16.16 -12.84
N LEU A 252 -54.50 17.09 -13.75
CA LEU A 252 -55.23 18.35 -13.90
C LEU A 252 -56.68 18.14 -14.36
N VAL A 253 -56.92 17.25 -15.33
CA VAL A 253 -58.28 16.91 -15.78
C VAL A 253 -59.08 16.24 -14.66
N LEU A 254 -58.46 15.33 -13.90
CA LEU A 254 -59.09 14.69 -12.75
C LEU A 254 -59.43 15.70 -11.66
N GLN A 255 -58.53 16.63 -11.35
CA GLN A 255 -58.77 17.68 -10.37
C GLN A 255 -59.94 18.59 -10.79
N ASN A 256 -60.01 18.95 -12.08
CA ASN A 256 -61.14 19.70 -12.60
C ASN A 256 -62.46 18.92 -12.49
N ALA A 257 -62.46 17.63 -12.84
CA ALA A 257 -63.64 16.78 -12.70
C ALA A 257 -64.11 16.66 -11.24
N LEU A 258 -63.18 16.50 -10.29
CA LEU A 258 -63.50 16.46 -8.85
C LEU A 258 -64.03 17.80 -8.35
N SER A 259 -63.51 18.92 -8.83
CA SER A 259 -64.02 20.26 -8.52
C SER A 259 -65.45 20.48 -9.04
N GLU A 260 -65.76 19.97 -10.24
CA GLU A 260 -67.12 20.00 -10.80
C GLU A 260 -68.09 19.17 -9.95
N VAL A 261 -67.65 17.98 -9.50
CA VAL A 261 -68.42 17.12 -8.60
C VAL A 261 -68.66 17.81 -7.25
N ASP A 262 -67.63 18.44 -6.67
CA ASP A 262 -67.76 19.19 -5.43
C ASP A 262 -68.76 20.35 -5.57
N SER A 263 -68.72 21.07 -6.69
CA SER A 263 -69.69 22.13 -7.02
C SER A 263 -71.13 21.61 -7.11
N ILE A 264 -71.34 20.41 -7.67
CA ILE A 264 -72.65 19.75 -7.70
C ILE A 264 -73.11 19.41 -6.28
N LEU A 265 -72.23 18.86 -5.44
CA LEU A 265 -72.54 18.49 -4.06
C LEU A 265 -72.88 19.73 -3.21
N ILE A 266 -72.16 20.84 -3.39
CA ILE A 266 -72.47 22.11 -2.73
C ILE A 266 -73.85 22.62 -3.17
N LYS A 267 -74.14 22.67 -4.48
CA LYS A 267 -75.45 23.09 -4.99
C LYS A 267 -76.59 22.21 -4.45
N MET A 268 -76.35 20.90 -4.33
CA MET A 268 -77.31 19.97 -3.74
C MET A 268 -77.54 20.26 -2.25
N ASN A 269 -76.49 20.48 -1.47
CA ASN A 269 -76.59 20.79 -0.04
C ASN A 269 -77.25 22.16 0.23
N GLU A 270 -77.02 23.15 -0.64
CA GLU A 270 -77.68 24.47 -0.57
C GLU A 270 -79.14 24.46 -1.08
N GLY A 271 -79.70 23.31 -1.42
CA GLY A 271 -81.09 23.20 -1.90
C GLY A 271 -81.31 23.74 -3.31
N ARG A 272 -80.25 23.98 -4.10
CA ARG A 272 -80.34 24.55 -5.45
C ARG A 272 -80.53 23.47 -6.50
N GLY A 273 -81.38 23.73 -7.49
CA GLY A 273 -81.74 22.78 -8.54
C GLY A 273 -82.74 21.71 -8.08
N THR A 274 -83.22 20.88 -9.00
CA THR A 274 -84.27 19.89 -8.72
C THR A 274 -83.85 18.84 -7.69
N LEU A 275 -82.60 18.37 -7.75
CA LEU A 275 -82.06 17.41 -6.77
C LEU A 275 -81.81 18.06 -5.40
N GLY A 276 -81.27 19.27 -5.35
CA GLY A 276 -81.10 19.98 -4.08
C GLY A 276 -82.43 20.31 -3.41
N ALA A 277 -83.41 20.77 -4.19
CA ALA A 277 -84.77 21.03 -3.71
C ALA A 277 -85.48 19.75 -3.24
N PHE A 278 -85.21 18.60 -3.86
CA PHE A 278 -85.74 17.32 -3.41
C PHE A 278 -85.11 16.86 -2.08
N VAL A 279 -83.78 17.00 -1.94
CA VAL A 279 -83.05 16.53 -0.76
C VAL A 279 -83.32 17.39 0.48
N ASN A 280 -83.60 18.69 0.32
CA ASN A 280 -83.71 19.66 1.43
C ASN A 280 -85.13 20.17 1.74
N ASN A 281 -86.19 19.59 1.17
CA ASN A 281 -87.55 20.09 1.38
C ASN A 281 -88.37 19.25 2.39
N ASP A 282 -88.59 19.79 3.58
CA ASP A 282 -89.44 19.21 4.64
C ASP A 282 -90.93 19.09 4.24
N GLU A 283 -91.40 19.91 3.28
CA GLU A 283 -92.78 19.93 2.79
C GLU A 283 -93.18 18.64 2.06
N PHE A 284 -92.20 17.91 1.50
CA PHE A 284 -92.45 16.59 0.91
C PHE A 284 -92.96 15.57 1.94
N TYR A 285 -92.46 15.63 3.17
CA TYR A 285 -92.92 14.79 4.27
C TYR A 285 -94.39 15.09 4.63
N TYR A 286 -94.76 16.38 4.63
CA TYR A 286 -96.14 16.81 4.87
C TYR A 286 -97.08 16.43 3.72
N ASN A 287 -96.62 16.57 2.47
CA ASN A 287 -97.39 16.16 1.29
C ASN A 287 -97.61 14.65 1.24
N LEU A 288 -96.65 13.82 1.69
CA LEU A 288 -96.84 12.37 1.82
C LEU A 288 -97.91 12.02 2.86
N ASN A 289 -97.95 12.72 4.00
CA ASN A 289 -99.02 12.52 4.99
C ASN A 289 -100.38 12.93 4.43
N GLN A 290 -100.47 14.04 3.69
CA GLN A 290 -101.71 14.43 3.02
C GLN A 290 -102.15 13.44 1.95
N VAL A 291 -101.23 12.90 1.16
CA VAL A 291 -101.53 11.83 0.19
C VAL A 291 -102.06 10.59 0.91
N SER A 292 -101.47 10.22 2.06
CA SER A 292 -101.92 9.07 2.86
C SER A 292 -103.31 9.28 3.47
N GLU A 293 -103.61 10.49 3.98
CA GLU A 293 -104.93 10.90 4.47
C GLU A 293 -105.99 10.85 3.35
N ASN A 294 -105.65 11.38 2.16
CA ASN A 294 -106.52 11.36 0.98
C ASN A 294 -106.73 9.95 0.43
N LEU A 295 -105.71 9.08 0.45
CA LEU A 295 -105.84 7.66 0.12
C LEU A 295 -106.75 6.93 1.10
N ASN A 296 -106.66 7.24 2.41
CA ASN A 296 -107.56 6.67 3.41
C ASN A 296 -109.02 7.10 3.16
N ARG A 297 -109.25 8.38 2.85
CA ARG A 297 -110.57 8.88 2.44
C ARG A 297 -111.09 8.19 1.18
N LEU A 298 -110.24 8.02 0.17
CA LEU A 298 -110.57 7.28 -1.05
C LEU A 298 -110.90 5.81 -0.77
N LEU A 299 -110.16 5.13 0.13
CA LEU A 299 -110.42 3.75 0.54
C LEU A 299 -111.76 3.62 1.29
N VAL A 300 -112.09 4.58 2.14
CA VAL A 300 -113.40 4.64 2.81
C VAL A 300 -114.51 4.83 1.77
N GLU A 301 -114.33 5.74 0.82
CA GLU A 301 -115.31 6.01 -0.23
C GLU A 301 -115.46 4.86 -1.22
N PHE A 302 -114.37 4.14 -1.51
CA PHE A 302 -114.36 2.87 -2.27
C PHE A 302 -115.17 1.78 -1.56
N ARG A 303 -115.09 1.67 -0.23
CA ARG A 303 -115.87 0.69 0.55
C ARG A 303 -117.38 0.97 0.49
N TYR A 304 -117.80 2.24 0.57
CA TYR A 304 -119.21 2.60 0.57
C TYR A 304 -119.83 2.72 -0.84
N ASN A 305 -119.04 3.06 -1.87
CA ASN A 305 -119.50 3.22 -3.26
C ASN A 305 -118.60 2.49 -4.29
N PRO A 306 -118.41 1.16 -4.17
CA PRO A 306 -117.43 0.43 -4.99
C PRO A 306 -117.73 0.46 -6.49
N LYS A 307 -118.99 0.67 -6.90
CA LYS A 307 -119.41 0.73 -8.31
C LYS A 307 -118.90 1.98 -9.07
N LYS A 308 -118.41 3.00 -8.37
CA LYS A 308 -117.82 4.21 -9.02
C LYS A 308 -116.36 4.05 -9.43
N PHE A 309 -115.64 3.05 -8.90
CA PHE A 309 -114.17 2.99 -8.98
C PHE A 309 -113.61 1.70 -9.59
N ILE A 310 -114.44 0.78 -10.08
CA ILE A 310 -113.99 -0.47 -10.72
C ILE A 310 -114.51 -0.53 -12.15
N ASN A 311 -113.60 -0.40 -13.12
CA ASN A 311 -113.75 -0.85 -14.50
C ASN A 311 -112.62 -1.85 -14.77
N LEU A 312 -112.95 -3.13 -14.97
CA LEU A 312 -111.94 -4.19 -15.15
C LEU A 312 -111.62 -4.37 -16.64
N SER A 313 -110.36 -4.12 -17.00
CA SER A 313 -109.73 -4.57 -18.25
C SER A 313 -108.44 -5.31 -17.90
N LEU A 314 -108.26 -6.48 -18.54
CA LEU A 314 -107.26 -7.53 -18.25
C LEU A 314 -105.84 -7.20 -18.74
N ILE A 315 -104.88 -8.03 -18.27
CA ILE A 315 -103.47 -8.30 -18.73
C ILE A 315 -102.43 -7.57 -17.87
N ASP A 316 -101.53 -8.20 -17.07
CA ASP A 316 -100.53 -9.31 -17.15
C ASP A 316 -99.08 -8.77 -17.30
N PHE A 317 -98.19 -9.28 -16.44
CA PHE A 317 -96.80 -8.86 -16.24
C PHE A 317 -95.86 -10.00 -16.62
N SER A 318 -94.83 -9.72 -17.44
CA SER A 318 -93.52 -10.37 -17.23
C SER A 318 -92.36 -9.63 -17.92
N SER A 319 -91.23 -9.50 -17.21
CA SER A 319 -89.97 -10.18 -17.57
C SER A 319 -88.76 -9.54 -16.87
N GLY A 320 -87.86 -10.38 -16.36
CA GLY A 320 -86.49 -10.03 -15.97
C GLY A 320 -85.44 -10.64 -16.92
N LYS A 321 -84.14 -10.47 -16.65
CA LYS A 321 -82.97 -11.19 -17.26
C LYS A 321 -81.76 -11.15 -16.30
N LYS A 322 -80.88 -12.13 -16.04
CA LYS A 322 -80.38 -13.44 -16.59
C LYS A 322 -79.14 -13.45 -17.51
N ASP A 323 -78.25 -14.43 -17.26
CA ASP A 323 -77.00 -14.80 -17.96
C ASP A 323 -77.00 -16.30 -18.42
N ASN A 324 -76.32 -16.60 -19.54
CA ASN A 324 -76.42 -17.80 -20.42
C ASN A 324 -75.64 -19.09 -20.02
N MET A 325 -76.23 -20.28 -20.26
CA MET A 325 -75.60 -21.64 -20.28
C MET A 325 -75.88 -22.36 -21.63
N GLY A 326 -75.26 -23.52 -21.97
CA GLY A 326 -75.29 -24.09 -23.35
C GLY A 326 -75.78 -25.55 -23.58
N TYR A 327 -75.32 -26.57 -22.83
CA TYR A 327 -75.80 -27.96 -22.96
C TYR A 327 -75.87 -28.64 -21.60
N GLY A 328 -76.72 -29.65 -21.41
CA GLY A 328 -76.68 -30.48 -20.20
C GLY A 328 -77.21 -31.90 -20.40
N ILE A 329 -76.80 -32.79 -19.50
CA ILE A 329 -77.21 -34.20 -19.50
C ILE A 329 -78.38 -34.36 -18.52
N VAL A 330 -79.56 -34.67 -19.06
CA VAL A 330 -80.78 -34.96 -18.31
C VAL A 330 -80.71 -36.41 -17.85
N ILE A 331 -80.96 -36.67 -16.57
CA ILE A 331 -81.01 -38.03 -16.00
C ILE A 331 -82.42 -38.45 -15.59
N TYR A 332 -83.35 -37.49 -15.49
CA TYR A 332 -84.75 -37.74 -15.18
C TYR A 332 -85.63 -36.62 -15.74
N GLU A 333 -86.87 -36.97 -16.11
CA GLU A 333 -87.90 -36.03 -16.53
C GLU A 333 -89.23 -36.37 -15.86
N SER A 334 -90.02 -35.35 -15.51
CA SER A 334 -91.33 -35.51 -14.89
C SER A 334 -92.28 -34.39 -15.32
N GLU A 335 -93.58 -34.67 -15.40
CA GLU A 335 -94.60 -33.64 -15.72
C GLU A 335 -94.84 -32.70 -14.53
N ASN A 336 -94.71 -33.22 -13.31
CA ASN A 336 -94.81 -32.46 -12.07
C ASN A 336 -93.42 -32.26 -11.43
N ARG A 337 -93.26 -31.16 -10.70
CA ARG A 337 -92.03 -30.88 -9.96
C ARG A 337 -91.84 -31.94 -8.87
N LEU A 338 -90.65 -32.50 -8.77
CA LEU A 338 -90.31 -33.47 -7.74
C LEU A 338 -90.29 -32.78 -6.38
N SER A 339 -90.68 -33.52 -5.34
CA SER A 339 -90.56 -33.05 -3.97
C SER A 339 -89.07 -32.90 -3.58
N PRO A 340 -88.69 -31.89 -2.77
CA PRO A 340 -87.29 -31.67 -2.37
C PRO A 340 -86.60 -32.86 -1.68
N ASP A 341 -87.37 -33.80 -1.14
CA ASP A 341 -86.91 -35.03 -0.46
C ASP A 341 -86.80 -36.25 -1.38
N ALA A 342 -87.10 -36.10 -2.69
CA ALA A 342 -87.03 -37.17 -3.66
C ALA A 342 -85.63 -37.80 -3.73
N GLU A 343 -85.58 -39.13 -3.88
CA GLU A 343 -84.35 -39.91 -3.80
C GLU A 343 -83.28 -39.49 -4.82
N ILE A 344 -83.71 -38.95 -5.97
CA ILE A 344 -82.80 -38.45 -7.01
C ILE A 344 -81.91 -37.30 -6.52
N TYR A 345 -82.41 -36.43 -5.63
CA TYR A 345 -81.64 -35.34 -5.03
C TYR A 345 -80.68 -35.86 -3.96
N LYS A 346 -81.03 -36.94 -3.25
CA LYS A 346 -80.14 -37.61 -2.30
C LYS A 346 -78.96 -38.29 -3.02
N GLN A 347 -79.21 -38.88 -4.18
CA GLN A 347 -78.17 -39.52 -4.99
C GLN A 347 -77.32 -38.51 -5.77
N ASN A 348 -77.86 -37.32 -6.08
CA ASN A 348 -77.20 -36.27 -6.85
C ASN A 348 -77.40 -34.90 -6.19
N PRO A 349 -76.55 -34.49 -5.24
CA PRO A 349 -76.72 -33.23 -4.50
C PRO A 349 -76.65 -31.96 -5.38
N ASN A 350 -75.99 -32.06 -6.54
CA ASN A 350 -75.75 -30.92 -7.43
C ASN A 350 -76.67 -30.91 -8.67
N LEU A 351 -77.81 -31.61 -8.59
CA LEU A 351 -78.77 -31.75 -9.68
C LEU A 351 -79.47 -30.40 -9.97
N LYS A 352 -79.41 -29.95 -11.22
CA LYS A 352 -80.09 -28.71 -11.64
C LYS A 352 -81.49 -29.04 -12.17
N GLU A 353 -82.49 -28.31 -11.71
CA GLU A 353 -83.88 -28.42 -12.20
C GLU A 353 -84.14 -27.34 -13.26
N VAL A 354 -84.66 -27.74 -14.43
CA VAL A 354 -85.05 -26.81 -15.51
C VAL A 354 -86.40 -27.24 -16.07
N ARG A 355 -87.33 -26.29 -16.24
CA ARG A 355 -88.61 -26.56 -16.89
C ARG A 355 -88.50 -26.36 -18.41
N TYR A 356 -88.82 -27.38 -19.19
CA TYR A 356 -88.75 -27.35 -20.65
C TYR A 356 -89.92 -28.12 -21.27
N LYS A 357 -90.62 -27.49 -22.22
CA LYS A 357 -91.79 -28.07 -22.96
C LYS A 357 -92.83 -28.74 -22.05
N GLY A 358 -93.18 -28.09 -20.94
CA GLY A 358 -94.21 -28.56 -20.00
C GLY A 358 -93.73 -29.60 -18.98
N LYS A 359 -92.51 -30.12 -19.11
CA LYS A 359 -91.88 -31.07 -18.18
C LYS A 359 -90.77 -30.41 -17.35
N TYR A 360 -90.46 -31.00 -16.20
CA TYR A 360 -89.31 -30.71 -15.38
C TYR A 360 -88.18 -31.68 -15.74
N LEU A 361 -87.05 -31.13 -16.17
CA LEU A 361 -85.83 -31.85 -16.50
C LEU A 361 -84.84 -31.72 -15.35
N TYR A 362 -84.25 -32.84 -14.96
CA TYR A 362 -83.26 -32.90 -13.90
C TYR A 362 -81.90 -33.21 -14.48
N ILE A 363 -81.03 -32.21 -14.43
CA ILE A 363 -79.79 -32.12 -15.19
C ILE A 363 -78.62 -32.43 -14.26
N TRP A 364 -77.90 -33.50 -14.57
CA TRP A 364 -76.77 -33.97 -13.78
C TRP A 364 -75.56 -33.05 -13.88
N ASN A 365 -75.24 -32.57 -15.09
CA ASN A 365 -74.20 -31.58 -15.30
C ASN A 365 -74.40 -30.79 -16.61
N THR A 366 -73.81 -29.60 -16.69
CA THR A 366 -73.91 -28.68 -17.84
C THR A 366 -72.55 -28.44 -18.49
N TYR A 367 -72.52 -28.36 -19.82
CA TYR A 367 -71.32 -28.22 -20.64
C TYR A 367 -71.47 -27.08 -21.65
N LYS A 368 -70.40 -26.33 -21.91
CA LYS A 368 -70.41 -25.27 -22.94
C LYS A 368 -70.42 -25.81 -24.37
N LYS A 369 -70.00 -27.07 -24.60
CA LYS A 369 -69.87 -27.70 -25.93
C LYS A 369 -70.55 -29.08 -25.95
N LEU A 370 -71.28 -29.38 -27.03
CA LEU A 370 -71.98 -30.67 -27.22
C LEU A 370 -71.05 -31.89 -27.13
N LYS A 371 -69.85 -31.81 -27.73
CA LYS A 371 -68.86 -32.90 -27.74
C LYS A 371 -68.41 -33.30 -26.33
N SER A 372 -68.37 -32.35 -25.40
CA SER A 372 -68.03 -32.62 -23.99
C SER A 372 -69.15 -33.38 -23.29
N ALA A 373 -70.41 -33.05 -23.58
CA ALA A 373 -71.57 -33.76 -23.03
C ALA A 373 -71.67 -35.19 -23.58
N GLN A 374 -71.41 -35.40 -24.88
CA GLN A 374 -71.44 -36.73 -25.51
C GLN A 374 -70.44 -37.71 -24.89
N ARG A 375 -69.20 -37.28 -24.63
CA ARG A 375 -68.19 -38.12 -23.97
C ARG A 375 -68.59 -38.61 -22.59
N GLN A 376 -69.41 -37.84 -21.88
CA GLN A 376 -69.85 -38.17 -20.53
C GLN A 376 -71.15 -38.97 -20.53
N LEU A 377 -71.95 -38.88 -21.60
CA LEU A 377 -73.24 -39.56 -21.71
C LEU A 377 -73.12 -41.07 -21.52
N ASP A 378 -72.12 -41.71 -22.14
CA ASP A 378 -71.93 -43.17 -22.03
C ASP A 378 -71.69 -43.64 -20.58
N ASN A 379 -70.98 -42.84 -19.78
CA ASN A 379 -70.76 -43.14 -18.37
C ASN A 379 -72.01 -42.88 -17.52
N VAL A 380 -72.78 -41.84 -17.86
CA VAL A 380 -74.04 -41.52 -17.16
C VAL A 380 -75.10 -42.57 -17.47
N MET A 381 -75.19 -43.06 -18.72
CA MET A 381 -76.16 -44.09 -19.13
C MET A 381 -75.95 -45.43 -18.41
N LYS A 382 -74.73 -45.75 -17.95
CA LYS A 382 -74.49 -46.93 -17.10
C LYS A 382 -75.20 -46.86 -15.74
N ARG A 383 -75.50 -45.65 -15.26
CA ARG A 383 -76.15 -45.40 -13.96
C ARG A 383 -77.60 -44.96 -14.09
N TYR A 384 -77.94 -44.30 -15.21
CA TYR A 384 -79.26 -43.77 -15.50
C TYR A 384 -79.65 -44.17 -16.92
N ASN A 385 -80.43 -45.25 -17.04
CA ASN A 385 -80.73 -45.91 -18.32
C ASN A 385 -81.42 -45.00 -19.36
N ASN A 386 -82.02 -43.89 -18.92
CA ASN A 386 -82.76 -42.95 -19.77
C ASN A 386 -82.08 -41.58 -19.87
N ALA A 387 -80.76 -41.51 -19.65
CA ALA A 387 -80.05 -40.23 -19.74
C ALA A 387 -79.89 -39.76 -21.20
N TYR A 388 -80.09 -38.46 -21.45
CA TYR A 388 -79.94 -37.85 -22.78
C TYR A 388 -79.43 -36.40 -22.70
N ILE A 389 -78.92 -35.88 -23.80
CA ILE A 389 -78.39 -34.51 -23.87
C ILE A 389 -79.49 -33.56 -24.36
N VAL A 390 -79.64 -32.44 -23.66
CA VAL A 390 -80.44 -31.29 -24.07
C VAL A 390 -79.54 -30.09 -24.29
N LYS A 391 -79.83 -29.33 -25.35
CA LYS A 391 -79.27 -27.99 -25.52
C LYS A 391 -80.02 -27.05 -24.57
N ILE A 392 -79.32 -26.52 -23.58
CA ILE A 392 -79.87 -25.54 -22.62
C ILE A 392 -79.54 -24.16 -23.17
N ASP A 393 -79.94 -23.90 -24.41
CA ASP A 393 -80.08 -22.52 -24.85
C ASP A 393 -81.40 -22.05 -24.26
N PHE A 394 -81.43 -20.85 -23.69
CA PHE A 394 -82.61 -20.22 -23.06
C PHE A 394 -82.88 -20.65 -21.63
N ILE A 395 -82.21 -19.95 -20.72
CA ILE A 395 -82.87 -19.42 -19.53
C ILE A 395 -82.80 -17.91 -19.62
#